data_AF-A0A0J1GUA0-F1
#
_entry.id   AF-A0A0J1GUA0-F1
#
_cell.length_a   1.000
_cell.length_b   1.000
_cell.length_c   1.000
_cell.angle_alpha   90.00
_cell.angle_beta   90.00
_cell.angle_gamma   90.00
#
_symmetry.space_group_name_H-M   'P 1'
#
loop_
_entity.id
_entity.type
_entity.pdbx_description
1 polymer ?
#
loop_
_entity_poly.entity_id
_entity_poly.type
_entity_poly.pdbx_seq_one_letter_code
_entity_poly.pdbx_strand_id
1 'polypeptide(L)' 'MKKRYWLVTMMVTILLVPNFAEANKIKKRKQQCVKTKEKIEKIQKKMRGGYSLKKGRKYQDKLHELYKDEFKYCL' A
#
# COMPACT_ATOMS: atom_id res chain seq x y z
N MET A 1 8.73 10.85 49.72
CA MET A 1 7.59 10.96 48.78
C MET A 1 7.97 11.27 47.33
N LYS A 2 9.05 12.02 47.05
CA LYS A 2 9.50 12.38 45.67
C LYS A 2 9.82 11.19 44.74
N LYS A 3 10.41 10.09 45.25
CA LYS A 3 10.76 8.90 44.44
C LYS A 3 9.56 8.11 43.90
N ARG A 4 8.41 8.13 44.60
CA ARG A 4 7.18 7.45 44.18
C ARG A 4 6.52 8.13 42.99
N TYR A 5 6.53 9.47 42.95
CA TYR A 5 5.99 10.24 41.83
C TYR A 5 6.77 10.02 40.53
N TRP A 6 8.10 9.87 40.62
CA TRP A 6 8.97 9.67 39.46
C TRP A 6 8.68 8.37 38.71
N LEU A 7 8.39 7.29 39.45
CA LEU A 7 8.00 5.99 38.88
C LEU A 7 6.64 6.05 38.19
N VAL A 8 5.69 6.80 38.76
CA VAL A 8 4.35 6.96 38.17
C VAL A 8 4.39 7.80 36.90
N THR A 9 5.17 8.88 36.87
CA THR A 9 5.34 9.68 35.64
C THR A 9 6.06 8.93 34.51
N MET A 10 6.99 8.02 34.84
CA MET A 10 7.69 7.22 33.84
C MET A 10 6.82 6.09 33.25
N MET A 11 5.85 5.58 34.01
CA MET A 11 4.92 4.55 33.53
C MET A 11 3.86 5.11 32.57
N VAL A 12 3.45 6.38 32.75
CA VAL A 12 2.43 7.04 31.91
C VAL A 12 2.97 7.39 30.52
N THR A 13 4.26 7.68 30.37
CA THR A 13 4.87 8.03 29.07
C THR A 13 4.98 6.84 28.11
N ILE A 14 5.09 5.61 28.62
CA ILE A 14 5.18 4.39 27.79
C ILE A 14 3.83 4.05 27.14
N LEU A 15 2.71 4.38 27.79
CA LEU A 15 1.36 4.12 27.28
C LEU A 15 0.90 5.12 26.20
N LEU A 16 1.62 6.24 26.02
CA LEU A 16 1.35 7.24 24.98
C LEU A 16 2.07 6.94 23.65
N VAL A 17 2.83 5.85 23.57
CA VAL A 17 3.49 5.41 22.33
C VAL A 17 2.80 4.21 21.67
N PRO A 18 1.53 4.32 21.26
CA PRO A 18 1.05 3.53 20.14
C PRO A 18 0.76 4.44 18.94
N ASN A 19 0.92 3.88 17.73
CA ASN A 19 0.34 4.33 16.44
C ASN A 19 1.28 4.87 15.34
N PHE A 20 2.54 5.23 15.59
CA PHE A 20 3.41 5.70 14.50
C PHE A 20 3.77 4.60 13.48
N ALA A 21 3.88 3.34 13.92
CA ALA A 21 4.21 2.21 13.05
C ALA A 21 3.06 1.86 12.08
N GLU A 22 1.81 2.08 12.48
CA GLU A 22 0.63 1.74 11.71
C GLU A 22 0.35 2.78 10.62
N ALA A 23 0.54 4.07 10.93
CA ALA A 23 0.45 5.17 9.98
C ALA A 23 1.41 5.01 8.78
N ASN A 24 2.65 4.57 9.03
CA ASN A 24 3.64 4.33 7.97
C ASN A 24 3.26 3.15 7.06
N LYS A 25 2.69 2.08 7.61
CA LYS A 25 2.19 0.94 6.84
C LYS A 25 1.03 1.36 5.93
N ILE A 26 0.09 2.14 6.44
CA ILE A 26 -1.06 2.68 5.68
C ILE A 26 -0.57 3.56 4.52
N LYS A 27 0.39 4.46 4.77
CA LYS A 27 0.96 5.33 3.73
C LYS A 27 1.62 4.53 2.61
N LYS A 28 2.43 3.52 2.96
CA LYS A 28 3.10 2.65 1.99
C LYS A 28 2.09 1.83 1.17
N ARG A 29 1.06 1.30 1.82
CA ARG A 29 -0.06 0.57 1.16
C ARG A 29 -0.78 1.46 0.14
N LYS A 30 -1.16 2.68 0.53
CA LYS A 30 -1.80 3.66 -0.37
C LYS A 30 -0.90 4.00 -1.58
N GLN A 31 0.40 4.20 -1.36
CA GLN A 31 1.34 4.45 -2.46
C GLN A 31 1.45 3.24 -3.41
N GLN A 32 1.44 2.01 -2.88
CA GLN A 32 1.43 0.81 -3.71
C GLN A 32 0.13 0.72 -4.53
N CYS A 33 -1.02 1.02 -3.93
CA CYS A 33 -2.30 1.08 -4.64
C CYS A 33 -2.26 2.03 -5.85
N VAL A 34 -1.80 3.27 -5.66
CA VAL A 34 -1.69 4.27 -6.74
C VAL A 34 -0.78 3.76 -7.86
N LYS A 35 0.39 3.23 -7.51
CA LYS A 35 1.34 2.67 -8.50
C LYS A 35 0.74 1.49 -9.28
N THR A 36 -0.04 0.64 -8.64
CA THR A 36 -0.71 -0.48 -9.31
C THR A 36 -1.76 0.03 -10.30
N LYS A 37 -2.58 1.01 -9.90
CA LYS A 37 -3.57 1.64 -10.78
C LYS A 37 -2.93 2.29 -12.01
N GLU A 38 -1.84 3.05 -11.83
CA GLU A 38 -1.11 3.64 -12.95
C GLU A 38 -0.57 2.60 -13.94
N LYS A 39 -0.12 1.44 -13.43
CA LYS A 39 0.35 0.34 -14.30
C LYS A 39 -0.82 -0.27 -15.09
N ILE A 40 -1.97 -0.46 -14.46
CA ILE A 40 -3.19 -0.95 -15.11
C ILE A 40 -3.58 0.00 -16.24
N GLU A 41 -3.69 1.30 -15.96
CA GLU A 41 -4.03 2.31 -16.97
C GLU A 41 -3.05 2.34 -18.14
N LYS A 42 -1.75 2.24 -17.86
CA LYS A 42 -0.71 2.20 -18.92
C LYS A 42 -0.90 0.99 -19.84
N ILE A 43 -1.25 -0.18 -19.32
CA ILE A 43 -1.49 -1.36 -20.15
C ILE A 43 -2.80 -1.22 -20.92
N GLN A 44 -3.89 -0.78 -20.27
CA GLN A 44 -5.16 -0.55 -20.93
C GLN A 44 -5.05 0.51 -22.04
N LYS A 45 -4.25 1.56 -21.87
CA LYS A 45 -3.95 2.55 -22.91
C LYS A 45 -3.25 1.91 -24.11
N LYS A 46 -2.26 1.04 -23.87
CA LYS A 46 -1.60 0.26 -24.94
C LYS A 46 -2.55 -0.69 -25.64
N MET A 47 -3.52 -1.25 -24.92
CA MET A 47 -4.54 -2.11 -25.52
C MET A 47 -5.49 -1.32 -26.40
N ARG A 48 -5.91 -0.11 -25.98
CA ARG A 48 -6.75 0.80 -26.78
C ARG A 48 -6.05 1.29 -28.05
N GLY A 49 -4.73 1.47 -28.01
CA GLY A 49 -3.94 1.92 -29.16
C GLY A 49 -3.67 0.86 -30.23
N GLY A 50 -4.21 -0.35 -30.09
CA GLY A 50 -3.95 -1.46 -31.00
C GLY A 50 -2.69 -2.26 -30.66
N TYR A 51 -2.78 -3.58 -30.79
CA TYR A 51 -1.72 -4.51 -30.42
C TYR A 51 -1.82 -5.80 -31.23
N SER A 52 -0.72 -6.52 -31.38
CA SER A 52 -0.73 -7.86 -31.99
C SER A 52 -1.26 -8.90 -30.99
N LEU A 53 -1.87 -9.98 -31.48
CA LEU A 53 -2.44 -11.06 -30.65
C LEU A 53 -1.46 -11.58 -29.57
N LYS A 54 -0.18 -11.73 -29.92
CA LYS A 54 0.89 -12.14 -28.98
C LYS A 54 1.12 -11.13 -27.86
N LYS A 55 1.03 -9.83 -28.15
CA LYS A 55 1.08 -8.76 -27.12
C LYS A 55 -0.21 -8.76 -26.29
N GLY A 56 -1.35 -9.07 -26.89
CA GLY A 56 -2.65 -9.16 -26.22
C GLY A 56 -2.65 -10.13 -25.05
N ARG A 57 -2.22 -11.38 -25.30
CA ARG A 57 -2.07 -12.42 -24.25
C ARG A 57 -1.18 -11.93 -23.11
N LYS A 58 0.00 -11.37 -23.44
CA LYS A 58 0.93 -10.81 -22.44
C LYS A 58 0.31 -9.66 -21.63
N TYR A 59 -0.50 -8.81 -22.25
CA TYR A 59 -1.18 -7.73 -21.55
C TYR A 59 -2.29 -8.23 -20.64
N GLN A 60 -3.04 -9.25 -21.06
CA GLN A 60 -4.05 -9.90 -20.21
C GLN A 60 -3.42 -10.56 -18.98
N ASP A 61 -2.36 -11.35 -19.16
CA ASP A 61 -1.65 -12.00 -18.04
C ASP A 61 -1.13 -10.95 -17.06
N LYS A 62 -0.56 -9.86 -17.59
CA LYS A 62 -0.04 -8.77 -16.75
C LYS A 62 -1.14 -7.96 -16.06
N LEU A 63 -2.29 -7.77 -16.70
CA LEU A 63 -3.46 -7.16 -16.07
C LEU A 63 -4.00 -8.03 -14.94
N HIS A 64 -4.07 -9.34 -15.14
CA HIS A 64 -4.54 -10.28 -14.12
C HIS A 64 -3.71 -10.20 -12.84
N GLU A 65 -2.38 -10.19 -12.97
CA GLU A 65 -1.48 -10.01 -11.81
C GLU A 65 -1.62 -8.63 -11.16
N LEU A 66 -1.75 -7.57 -11.96
CA LEU A 66 -1.97 -6.23 -11.41
C LEU A 66 -3.30 -6.08 -10.69
N TYR A 67 -4.35 -6.77 -11.12
CA TYR A 67 -5.64 -6.78 -10.42
C TYR A 67 -5.58 -7.52 -9.09
N LYS A 68 -4.78 -8.60 -8.99
CA LYS A 68 -4.49 -9.24 -7.70
C LYS A 68 -3.75 -8.29 -6.76
N ASP A 69 -2.75 -7.57 -7.28
CA ASP A 69 -2.04 -6.55 -6.51
C ASP A 69 -2.97 -5.39 -6.12
N GLU A 70 -3.89 -4.99 -7.00
CA GLU A 70 -4.87 -3.94 -6.71
C GLU A 70 -5.77 -4.38 -5.56
N PHE A 71 -6.30 -5.60 -5.60
CA PHE A 71 -7.07 -6.16 -4.50
C PHE A 71 -6.26 -6.14 -3.19
N LYS A 72 -5.00 -6.58 -3.20
CA LYS A 72 -4.15 -6.62 -2.00
C LYS A 72 -3.85 -5.23 -1.41
N TYR A 73 -3.56 -4.24 -2.24
CA TYR A 73 -3.07 -2.94 -1.79
C TYR A 73 -4.16 -1.86 -1.71
N CYS A 74 -5.28 -2.00 -2.41
CA CYS A 74 -6.34 -1.00 -2.48
C CYS A 74 -7.62 -1.34 -1.70
N LEU A 75 -7.91 -2.63 -1.45
CA LEU A 75 -9.06 -3.09 -0.67
C LEU A 75 -8.56 -3.61 0.68
#